data_AF-A0A7V8WJC2-F1
#
_entry.id   AF-A0A7V8WJC2-F1
#
_cell.length_a   1.000
_cell.length_b   1.000
_cell.length_c   1.000
_cell.angle_alpha   90.00
_cell.angle_beta   90.00
_cell.angle_gamma   90.00
#
_symmetry.space_group_name_H-M   'P 1'
#
loop_
_entity.id
_entity.type
_entity.pdbx_description
1 polymer ?
#
loop_
_entity_poly.entity_id
_entity_poly.type
_entity_poly.pdbx_seq_one_letter_code
_entity_poly.pdbx_strand_id
1 'polypeptide(L)'
;MFEALAHAKAAIKDVVTTLDPDTLEGGFATELVEEFAAIERLAAAGKALCAQRVAQSGAWRRHGDRSPARWMARTTGTSVGHALGVLETAEGIGELPATETALRSGELSQVQAQEIVSAAAVSPASESGLLAAAKTETVSELKEHCAKIKAAASSAELDRYEAIRVRRRL
;
A
#
# COMPACT_ATOMS: atom_id res chain seq x y z
N MET A 1 -10.10 -21.33 -1.75
CA MET A 1 -9.45 -20.07 -1.29
C MET A 1 -9.07 -20.14 0.20
N PHE A 2 -10.03 -20.26 1.13
CA PHE A 2 -9.73 -20.33 2.57
C PHE A 2 -8.81 -21.50 2.96
N GLU A 3 -9.00 -22.67 2.35
CA GLU A 3 -8.14 -23.84 2.56
C GLU A 3 -6.70 -23.60 2.09
N ALA A 4 -6.53 -23.05 0.89
CA ALA A 4 -5.20 -22.70 0.36
C ALA A 4 -4.47 -21.68 1.25
N LEU A 5 -5.17 -20.64 1.74
CA LEU A 5 -4.58 -19.66 2.66
C LEU A 5 -4.25 -20.29 4.03
N ALA A 6 -5.09 -21.21 4.52
CA ALA A 6 -4.83 -21.94 5.75
C ALA A 6 -3.60 -22.84 5.62
N HIS A 7 -3.43 -23.51 4.47
CA HIS A 7 -2.26 -24.32 4.17
C HIS A 7 -0.98 -23.47 4.08
N ALA A 8 -1.02 -22.34 3.35
CA ALA A 8 0.11 -21.41 3.27
C ALA A 8 0.51 -20.89 4.66
N LYS A 9 -0.46 -20.50 5.50
CA LYS A 9 -0.21 -20.10 6.88
C LYS A 9 0.43 -21.22 7.71
N ALA A 10 -0.02 -22.47 7.54
CA ALA A 10 0.55 -23.60 8.26
C ALA A 10 2.00 -23.87 7.85
N ALA A 11 2.31 -23.80 6.56
CA ALA A 11 3.67 -23.96 6.05
C ALA A 11 4.61 -22.86 6.59
N ILE A 12 4.20 -21.59 6.53
CA ILE A 12 4.98 -20.48 7.10
C ILE A 12 5.19 -20.66 8.60
N LYS A 13 4.15 -21.08 9.34
CA LYS A 13 4.25 -21.34 10.77
C LYS A 13 5.31 -22.42 11.05
N ASP A 14 5.29 -23.52 10.31
CA ASP A 14 6.22 -24.64 10.50
C ASP A 14 7.68 -24.21 10.30
N VAL A 15 7.95 -23.47 9.22
CA VAL A 15 9.26 -22.86 8.95
C VAL A 15 9.70 -21.97 10.11
N VAL A 16 8.86 -21.04 10.55
CA VAL A 16 9.21 -20.10 11.63
C VAL A 16 9.43 -20.82 12.97
N THR A 17 8.66 -21.89 13.26
CA THR A 17 8.80 -22.62 14.52
C THR A 17 10.03 -23.53 14.59
N THR A 18 10.59 -23.91 13.44
CA THR A 18 11.76 -24.80 13.34
C THR A 18 13.05 -24.04 13.00
N LEU A 19 12.94 -22.76 12.63
CA LEU A 19 14.06 -21.89 12.33
C LEU A 19 14.89 -21.62 13.61
N ASP A 20 16.16 -22.02 13.57
CA ASP A 20 17.16 -21.70 14.59
C ASP A 20 18.16 -20.67 14.03
N PRO A 21 18.02 -19.38 14.38
CA PRO A 21 18.85 -18.30 13.83
C PRO A 21 20.35 -18.50 14.06
N ASP A 22 20.73 -19.16 15.16
CA ASP A 22 22.13 -19.34 15.54
C ASP A 22 22.86 -20.36 14.65
N THR A 23 22.11 -21.12 13.85
CA THR A 23 22.62 -22.13 12.92
C THR A 23 22.65 -21.67 11.46
N LEU A 24 22.12 -20.47 11.17
CA LEU A 24 22.02 -19.97 9.80
C LEU A 24 23.33 -19.36 9.31
N GLU A 25 23.75 -19.77 8.11
CA GLU A 25 24.77 -19.02 7.36
C GLU A 25 24.20 -17.65 6.93
N GLY A 26 25.02 -16.60 7.00
CA GLY A 26 24.57 -15.23 6.69
C GLY A 26 24.00 -15.04 5.28
N GLY A 27 24.53 -15.75 4.28
CA GLY A 27 23.99 -15.73 2.91
C GLY A 27 22.56 -16.28 2.85
N PHE A 28 22.35 -17.46 3.45
CA PHE A 28 21.03 -18.08 3.53
C PHE A 28 20.04 -17.25 4.37
N ALA A 29 20.51 -16.64 5.46
CA ALA A 29 19.70 -15.72 6.26
C ALA A 29 19.23 -14.49 5.44
N THR A 30 20.06 -14.00 4.51
CA THR A 30 19.71 -12.89 3.61
C THR A 30 18.58 -13.31 2.68
N GLU A 31 18.69 -14.46 2.02
CA GLU A 31 17.66 -15.00 1.13
C GLU A 31 16.33 -15.23 1.88
N LEU A 32 16.38 -15.76 3.11
CA LEU A 32 15.19 -15.95 3.93
C LEU A 32 14.48 -14.63 4.25
N VAL A 33 15.23 -13.56 4.53
CA VAL A 33 14.63 -12.22 4.77
C VAL A 33 13.89 -11.74 3.53
N GLU A 34 14.44 -11.94 2.33
CA GLU A 34 13.79 -11.56 1.08
C GLU A 34 12.49 -12.34 0.83
N GLU A 35 12.50 -13.65 1.10
CA GLU A 35 11.31 -14.51 1.00
C GLU A 35 10.22 -14.12 2.00
N PHE A 36 10.58 -13.90 3.27
CA PHE A 36 9.62 -13.42 4.27
C PHE A 36 9.05 -12.05 3.89
N ALA A 37 9.87 -11.13 3.38
CA ALA A 37 9.40 -9.83 2.91
C ALA A 37 8.44 -9.97 1.70
N ALA A 38 8.69 -10.89 0.77
CA ALA A 38 7.77 -11.18 -0.32
C ALA A 38 6.41 -11.72 0.20
N ILE A 39 6.44 -12.64 1.16
CA ILE A 39 5.25 -13.18 1.83
C ILE A 39 4.47 -12.06 2.54
N GLU A 40 5.16 -11.17 3.26
CA GLU A 40 4.55 -10.03 3.94
C GLU A 40 3.83 -9.09 2.95
N ARG A 41 4.46 -8.80 1.80
CA ARG A 41 3.85 -7.97 0.75
C ARG A 41 2.56 -8.60 0.20
N LEU A 42 2.59 -9.89 -0.12
CA LEU A 42 1.43 -10.63 -0.60
C LEU A 42 0.30 -10.68 0.45
N ALA A 43 0.65 -10.97 1.71
CA ALA A 43 -0.31 -10.99 2.80
C ALA A 43 -0.91 -9.60 3.07
N ALA A 44 -0.09 -8.54 3.00
CA ALA A 44 -0.53 -7.15 3.14
C ALA A 44 -1.49 -6.76 2.02
N ALA A 45 -1.18 -7.11 0.76
CA ALA A 45 -2.05 -6.86 -0.38
C ALA A 45 -3.41 -7.56 -0.23
N GLY A 46 -3.41 -8.87 0.07
CA GLY A 46 -4.65 -9.62 0.29
C GLY A 46 -5.50 -9.05 1.44
N LYS A 47 -4.84 -8.65 2.53
CA LYS A 47 -5.49 -7.99 3.68
C LYS A 47 -6.12 -6.65 3.29
N ALA A 48 -5.41 -5.81 2.55
CA ALA A 48 -5.89 -4.49 2.12
C ALA A 48 -7.15 -4.61 1.25
N LEU A 49 -7.13 -5.51 0.26
CA LEU A 49 -8.25 -5.77 -0.64
C LEU A 49 -9.49 -6.30 0.10
N CYS A 50 -9.30 -7.27 0.99
CA CYS A 50 -10.39 -7.80 1.81
C CYS A 50 -10.93 -6.74 2.78
N ALA A 51 -10.07 -5.93 3.38
CA ALA A 51 -10.46 -4.86 4.28
C ALA A 51 -11.30 -3.80 3.55
N GLN A 52 -10.93 -3.45 2.32
CA GLN A 52 -11.71 -2.51 1.50
C GLN A 52 -13.08 -3.08 1.14
N ARG A 53 -13.16 -4.37 0.80
CA ARG A 53 -14.45 -5.03 0.58
C ARG A 53 -15.34 -5.03 1.83
N VAL A 54 -14.75 -5.20 3.02
CA VAL A 54 -15.46 -5.09 4.31
C VAL A 54 -15.94 -3.66 4.56
N ALA A 55 -15.11 -2.65 4.27
CA ALA A 55 -15.47 -1.24 4.39
C ALA A 55 -16.70 -0.91 3.51
N GLN A 56 -16.65 -1.30 2.23
CA GLN A 56 -17.72 -1.10 1.24
C GLN A 56 -19.02 -1.84 1.58
N SER A 57 -18.94 -3.07 2.08
CA SER A 57 -20.13 -3.86 2.45
C SER A 57 -20.79 -3.43 3.76
N GLY A 58 -20.10 -2.63 4.58
CA GLY A 58 -20.55 -2.32 5.93
C GLY A 58 -20.45 -3.50 6.91
N ALA A 59 -19.82 -4.62 6.54
CA ALA A 59 -19.73 -5.82 7.37
C ALA A 59 -19.00 -5.56 8.71
N TRP A 60 -18.11 -4.56 8.76
CA TRP A 60 -17.44 -4.09 9.98
C TRP A 60 -18.42 -3.68 11.09
N ARG A 61 -19.63 -3.20 10.75
CA ARG A 61 -20.63 -2.74 11.74
C ARG A 61 -21.07 -3.85 12.68
N ARG A 62 -21.07 -5.11 12.21
CA ARG A 62 -21.44 -6.29 13.01
C ARG A 62 -20.49 -6.53 14.19
N HIS A 63 -19.30 -5.94 14.15
CA HIS A 63 -18.29 -6.06 15.20
C HIS A 63 -18.35 -4.94 16.26
N GLY A 64 -19.29 -3.99 16.14
CA GLY A 64 -19.47 -2.90 17.11
C GLY A 64 -18.45 -1.76 17.00
N ASP A 65 -17.56 -1.80 16.02
CA ASP A 65 -16.58 -0.74 15.75
C ASP A 65 -17.25 0.52 15.22
N ARG A 66 -16.67 1.70 15.49
CA ARG A 66 -17.22 3.00 15.09
C ARG A 66 -16.82 3.44 13.67
N SER A 67 -15.92 2.71 13.02
CA SER A 67 -15.48 2.96 11.64
C SER A 67 -14.78 1.71 11.08
N PRO A 68 -14.66 1.59 9.73
CA PRO A 68 -13.87 0.53 9.11
C PRO A 68 -12.41 0.53 9.58
N ALA A 69 -11.79 1.71 9.71
CA ALA A 69 -10.40 1.83 10.17
C ALA A 69 -10.21 1.31 11.60
N ARG A 70 -11.17 1.55 12.51
CA ARG A 70 -11.12 1.00 13.88
C ARG A 70 -11.29 -0.52 13.89
N TRP A 71 -12.21 -1.05 13.08
CA TRP A 71 -12.37 -2.48 12.90
C TRP A 71 -11.09 -3.14 12.40
N MET A 72 -10.46 -2.55 11.39
CA MET A 72 -9.22 -3.08 10.81
C MET A 72 -8.05 -2.99 11.80
N ALA A 73 -7.88 -1.84 12.48
CA ALA A 73 -6.86 -1.65 13.49
C ALA A 73 -6.95 -2.72 14.59
N ARG A 74 -8.16 -2.91 15.15
CA ARG A 74 -8.42 -3.94 16.17
C ARG A 74 -8.18 -5.36 15.65
N THR A 75 -8.64 -5.66 14.44
CA THR A 75 -8.53 -7.01 13.85
C THR A 75 -7.09 -7.38 13.52
N THR A 76 -6.25 -6.39 13.16
CA THR A 76 -4.89 -6.62 12.67
C THR A 76 -3.80 -6.25 13.68
N GLY A 77 -4.17 -5.73 14.86
CA GLY A 77 -3.22 -5.32 15.89
C GLY A 77 -2.39 -4.09 15.50
N THR A 78 -2.95 -3.18 14.71
CA THR A 78 -2.25 -1.97 14.21
C THR A 78 -2.87 -0.67 14.73
N SER A 79 -2.21 0.46 14.50
CA SER A 79 -2.80 1.77 14.84
C SER A 79 -3.95 2.14 13.89
N VAL A 80 -4.88 2.98 14.35
CA VAL A 80 -5.98 3.47 13.52
C VAL A 80 -5.46 4.26 12.31
N GLY A 81 -4.38 5.03 12.46
CA GLY A 81 -3.77 5.76 11.35
C GLY A 81 -3.18 4.83 10.28
N HIS A 82 -2.51 3.75 10.69
CA HIS A 82 -2.04 2.74 9.74
C HIS A 82 -3.21 2.05 9.03
N ALA A 83 -4.23 1.62 9.78
CA ALA A 83 -5.42 1.01 9.19
C ALA A 83 -6.15 1.93 8.20
N LEU A 84 -6.24 3.23 8.51
CA LEU A 84 -6.81 4.23 7.60
C LEU A 84 -5.99 4.33 6.31
N GLY A 85 -4.67 4.47 6.40
CA GLY A 85 -3.80 4.53 5.23
C GLY A 85 -3.90 3.29 4.35
N VAL A 86 -4.06 2.10 4.93
CA VAL A 86 -4.29 0.87 4.16
C VAL A 86 -5.61 0.91 3.41
N LEU A 87 -6.69 1.37 4.05
CA LEU A 87 -8.01 1.49 3.40
C LEU A 87 -8.01 2.54 2.30
N GLU A 88 -7.43 3.71 2.53
CA GLU A 88 -7.28 4.77 1.52
C GLU A 88 -6.45 4.29 0.32
N THR A 89 -5.36 3.56 0.58
CA THR A 89 -4.56 2.94 -0.48
C THR A 89 -5.39 1.95 -1.27
N ALA A 90 -6.11 1.05 -0.59
CA ALA A 90 -6.93 0.02 -1.22
C ALA A 90 -8.13 0.59 -2.00
N GLU A 91 -8.63 1.75 -1.60
CA GLU A 91 -9.62 2.51 -2.36
C GLU A 91 -9.01 3.12 -3.62
N GLY A 92 -7.87 3.81 -3.48
CA GLY A 92 -7.24 4.53 -4.59
C GLY A 92 -6.63 3.64 -5.68
N ILE A 93 -6.16 2.44 -5.34
CA ILE A 93 -5.65 1.50 -6.36
C ILE A 93 -6.71 1.06 -7.37
N GLY A 94 -8.02 1.21 -7.07
CA GLY A 94 -9.08 0.88 -8.01
C GLY A 94 -9.07 1.74 -9.28
N GLU A 95 -8.47 2.93 -9.22
CA GLU A 95 -8.30 3.84 -10.36
C GLU A 95 -6.88 3.77 -10.97
N LEU A 96 -6.03 2.87 -10.47
CA LEU A 96 -4.60 2.75 -10.80
C LEU A 96 -4.26 1.28 -11.09
N PRO A 97 -4.65 0.75 -12.27
CA PRO A 97 -4.61 -0.68 -12.55
C PRO A 97 -3.20 -1.27 -12.59
N ALA A 98 -2.18 -0.47 -12.97
CA ALA A 98 -0.80 -0.92 -12.95
C ALA A 98 -0.29 -1.04 -11.51
N THR A 99 -0.66 -0.09 -10.65
CA THR A 99 -0.36 -0.10 -9.22
C THR A 99 -1.07 -1.24 -8.50
N GLU A 100 -2.34 -1.49 -8.83
CA GLU A 100 -3.09 -2.63 -8.29
C GLU A 100 -2.41 -3.97 -8.67
N THR A 101 -2.00 -4.11 -9.92
CA THR A 101 -1.33 -5.32 -10.41
C THR A 101 -0.02 -5.55 -9.65
N ALA A 102 0.81 -4.51 -9.49
CA ALA A 102 2.08 -4.60 -8.79
C ALA A 102 1.92 -4.86 -7.28
N LEU A 103 0.85 -4.34 -6.66
CA LEU A 103 0.53 -4.66 -5.28
C LEU A 103 0.10 -6.14 -5.14
N ARG A 104 -0.75 -6.63 -6.05
CA ARG A 104 -1.24 -8.02 -6.04
C ARG A 104 -0.15 -9.05 -6.33
N SER A 105 0.85 -8.71 -7.13
CA SER A 105 2.01 -9.58 -7.40
C SER A 105 3.05 -9.56 -6.27
N GLY A 106 2.90 -8.67 -5.28
CA GLY A 106 3.88 -8.51 -4.20
C GLY A 106 5.13 -7.74 -4.64
N GLU A 107 5.14 -7.11 -5.82
CA GLU A 107 6.23 -6.24 -6.26
C GLU A 107 6.30 -4.97 -5.40
N LEU A 108 5.15 -4.41 -5.02
CA LEU A 108 5.08 -3.25 -4.14
C LEU A 108 4.87 -3.64 -2.68
N SER A 109 5.57 -2.96 -1.79
CA SER A 109 5.18 -2.87 -0.38
C SER A 109 3.95 -1.98 -0.19
N GLN A 110 3.25 -2.16 0.92
CA GLN A 110 2.12 -1.31 1.30
C GLN A 110 2.50 0.17 1.38
N VAL A 111 3.72 0.46 1.87
CA VAL A 111 4.21 1.83 2.02
C VAL A 111 4.45 2.47 0.64
N GLN A 112 5.08 1.75 -0.29
CA GLN A 112 5.27 2.25 -1.65
C GLN A 112 3.93 2.48 -2.35
N ALA A 113 3.00 1.51 -2.26
CA ALA A 113 1.67 1.66 -2.84
C ALA A 113 0.92 2.88 -2.30
N GLN A 114 0.99 3.14 -0.99
CA GLN A 114 0.38 4.31 -0.37
C GLN A 114 0.94 5.64 -0.94
N GLU A 115 2.26 5.73 -1.12
CA GLU A 115 2.89 6.94 -1.67
C GLU A 115 2.52 7.15 -3.14
N ILE A 116 2.52 6.07 -3.93
CA ILE A 116 2.14 6.12 -5.35
C ILE A 116 0.68 6.55 -5.49
N VAL A 117 -0.25 5.92 -4.75
CA VAL A 117 -1.67 6.28 -4.75
C VAL A 117 -1.86 7.75 -4.35
N SER A 118 -1.16 8.22 -3.31
CA SER A 118 -1.24 9.61 -2.85
C SER A 118 -0.80 10.61 -3.93
N ALA A 119 0.27 10.32 -4.66
CA ALA A 119 0.75 11.20 -5.73
C ALA A 119 -0.11 11.09 -6.99
N ALA A 120 -0.53 9.88 -7.37
CA ALA A 120 -1.35 9.64 -8.55
C ALA A 120 -2.77 10.21 -8.41
N ALA A 121 -3.28 10.36 -7.18
CA ALA A 121 -4.55 11.05 -6.94
C ALA A 121 -4.59 12.50 -7.46
N VAL A 122 -3.44 13.19 -7.50
CA VAL A 122 -3.33 14.56 -8.04
C VAL A 122 -2.66 14.63 -9.41
N SER A 123 -1.95 13.57 -9.81
CA SER A 123 -1.31 13.44 -11.12
C SER A 123 -1.38 12.00 -11.62
N PRO A 124 -2.53 11.55 -12.17
CA PRO A 124 -2.69 10.17 -12.63
C PRO A 124 -1.67 9.75 -13.70
N ALA A 125 -1.23 10.70 -14.53
CA ALA A 125 -0.22 10.47 -15.56
C ALA A 125 1.16 10.07 -15.00
N SER A 126 1.39 10.25 -13.70
CA SER A 126 2.65 9.90 -13.03
C SER A 126 2.73 8.44 -12.61
N GLU A 127 1.64 7.66 -12.68
CA GLU A 127 1.57 6.27 -12.18
C GLU A 127 2.74 5.42 -12.70
N SER A 128 2.90 5.31 -14.02
CA SER A 128 3.94 4.48 -14.64
C SER A 128 5.36 4.89 -14.24
N GLY A 129 5.60 6.20 -14.12
CA GLY A 129 6.91 6.73 -13.71
C GLY A 129 7.24 6.40 -12.26
N LEU A 130 6.25 6.54 -11.38
CA LEU A 130 6.39 6.21 -9.95
C LEU A 130 6.54 4.70 -9.72
N LEU A 131 5.89 3.86 -10.53
CA LEU A 131 6.08 2.41 -10.49
C LEU A 131 7.48 2.00 -10.92
N ALA A 132 8.03 2.65 -11.96
CA ALA A 132 9.41 2.41 -12.36
C ALA A 132 10.40 2.84 -11.26
N ALA A 133 10.18 4.01 -10.66
CA ALA A 133 10.96 4.51 -9.54
C ALA A 133 10.94 3.53 -8.35
N ALA A 134 9.76 3.01 -7.97
CA ALA A 134 9.60 2.09 -6.84
C ALA A 134 10.39 0.77 -6.97
N LYS A 135 10.82 0.39 -8.19
CA LYS A 135 11.63 -0.81 -8.43
C LYS A 135 13.11 -0.60 -8.13
N THR A 136 13.60 0.63 -8.16
CA THR A 136 15.03 0.96 -8.08
C THR A 136 15.37 1.88 -6.93
N GLU A 137 14.42 2.71 -6.50
CA GLU A 137 14.58 3.70 -5.43
C GLU A 137 14.25 3.11 -4.05
N THR A 138 14.92 3.63 -3.03
CA THR A 138 14.51 3.42 -1.65
C THR A 138 13.14 4.06 -1.38
N VAL A 139 12.47 3.63 -0.31
CA VAL A 139 11.19 4.23 0.11
C VAL A 139 11.34 5.73 0.40
N SER A 140 12.51 6.19 0.87
CA SER A 140 12.74 7.61 1.12
C SER A 140 12.80 8.42 -0.17
N GLU A 141 13.55 7.93 -1.16
CA GLU A 141 13.65 8.57 -2.48
C GLU A 141 12.29 8.59 -3.20
N LEU A 142 11.53 7.48 -3.15
CA LEU A 142 10.19 7.42 -3.71
C LEU A 142 9.25 8.44 -3.06
N LYS A 143 9.32 8.60 -1.72
CA LYS A 143 8.54 9.61 -0.99
C LYS A 143 8.87 11.02 -1.47
N GLU A 144 10.15 11.33 -1.64
CA GLU A 144 10.58 12.63 -2.16
C GLU A 144 10.11 12.84 -3.60
N HIS A 145 10.18 11.81 -4.44
CA HIS A 145 9.67 11.85 -5.81
C HIS A 145 8.16 12.12 -5.84
N CYS A 146 7.37 11.36 -5.07
CA CYS A 146 5.94 11.59 -4.89
C CYS A 146 5.64 13.00 -4.36
N ALA A 147 6.43 13.52 -3.42
CA ALA A 147 6.27 14.87 -2.89
C ALA A 147 6.52 15.95 -3.96
N LYS A 148 7.54 15.79 -4.80
CA LYS A 148 7.82 16.71 -5.92
C LYS A 148 6.66 16.76 -6.92
N ILE A 149 6.07 15.60 -7.24
CA ILE A 149 4.90 15.53 -8.13
C ILE A 149 3.70 16.25 -7.53
N LYS A 150 3.40 16.01 -6.24
CA LYS A 150 2.31 16.69 -5.53
C LYS A 150 2.51 18.21 -5.47
N ALA A 151 3.74 18.67 -5.24
CA ALA A 151 4.08 20.08 -5.22
C ALA A 151 3.89 20.73 -6.61
N ALA A 152 4.36 20.07 -7.68
CA ALA A 152 4.21 20.56 -9.05
C ALA A 152 2.74 20.63 -9.50
N ALA A 153 1.91 19.65 -9.10
CA ALA A 153 0.47 19.67 -9.35
C ALA A 153 -0.20 20.87 -8.65
N SER A 154 0.18 21.13 -7.39
CA SER A 154 -0.35 22.26 -6.61
C SER A 154 0.01 23.61 -7.22
N SER A 155 1.26 23.80 -7.68
CA SER A 155 1.68 25.04 -8.34
C SER A 155 0.93 25.26 -9.65
N ALA A 156 0.77 24.20 -10.46
CA ALA A 156 0.02 24.28 -11.72
C ALA A 156 -1.46 24.64 -11.48
N GLU A 157 -2.05 24.21 -10.37
CA GLU A 157 -3.41 24.58 -10.00
C GLU A 157 -3.52 26.07 -9.63
N LEU A 158 -2.58 26.59 -8.85
CA LEU A 158 -2.50 28.02 -8.49
C LEU A 158 -2.35 28.89 -9.74
N ASP A 159 -1.44 28.55 -10.65
CA ASP A 159 -1.22 29.29 -11.90
C ASP A 159 -2.50 29.34 -12.75
N ARG A 160 -3.25 28.22 -12.80
CA ARG A 160 -4.56 28.17 -13.49
C ARG A 160 -5.59 29.09 -12.82
N TYR A 161 -5.68 29.08 -11.49
CA TYR A 161 -6.60 29.97 -10.78
C TYR A 161 -6.27 31.44 -11.01
N GLU A 162 -4.98 31.81 -11.00
CA GLU A 162 -4.55 33.18 -11.27
C GLU A 162 -4.88 33.62 -12.70
N ALA A 163 -4.64 32.76 -13.70
CA ALA A 163 -4.99 33.04 -15.08
C ALA A 163 -6.50 33.27 -15.26
N ILE A 164 -7.35 32.45 -14.61
CA ILE A 164 -8.81 32.63 -14.61
C ILE A 164 -9.20 33.95 -13.93
N ARG A 165 -8.56 34.30 -12.80
CA ARG A 165 -8.82 35.55 -12.06
C ARG A 165 -8.46 36.78 -12.88
N VAL A 166 -7.33 36.76 -13.58
CA VAL A 166 -6.92 37.85 -14.50
C VAL A 166 -7.92 37.99 -15.64
N ARG A 167 -8.34 36.88 -16.24
CA ARG A 167 -9.31 36.87 -17.36
C ARG A 167 -10.70 37.39 -16.96
N ARG A 168 -11.13 37.22 -15.70
CA ARG A 168 -12.42 37.72 -15.19
C ARG A 168 -12.41 39.22 -14.81
N ARG A 169 -11.24 39.87 -14.81
CA ARG A 169 -11.06 41.30 -14.50
C ARG A 169 -10.95 42.18 -15.74
N LEU A 170 -10.89 41.58 -16.93
CA LEU A 170 -10.98 42.22 -18.25
C LEU A 170 -12.42 42.12 -18.76
#